data_AF-Q5Z0W2-F1
#
_entry.id   AF-Q5Z0W2-F1
#
_cell.length_a   1.000
_cell.length_b   1.000
_cell.length_c   1.000
_cell.angle_alpha   90.00
_cell.angle_beta   90.00
_cell.angle_gamma   90.00
#
_symmetry.space_group_name_H-M   'P 1'
#
loop_
_entity.id
_entity.type
_entity.pdbx_description
1 polymer ?
#
loop_
_entity_poly.entity_id
_entity_poly.type
_entity_poly.pdbx_seq_one_letter_code
_entity_poly.pdbx_strand_id
1 'polypeptide(L)'
;MRRALIIVDVQNDFCEGGSLAVTGGAAVADRISDHVTGSDYAAVVATRDYHIDPGPHFSTAPDYVDSWPPHCRVGTPGADFHPNLDTAGVQEIFSKGEYSAAYSGFEGAAADGTALAEWLRDRGIDAVDVVGIATDHCVRATALDARTAGFDTRVLLNLTAGVAPETVDKALVQLREAGVELAGELPGR
;
A
#
# COMPACT_ATOMS: atom_id res chain seq x y z
N MET A 1 -4.34 9.12 -21.27
CA MET A 1 -3.88 8.47 -20.04
C MET A 1 -4.84 8.85 -18.94
N ARG A 2 -5.53 7.85 -18.39
CA ARG A 2 -6.51 8.00 -17.33
C ARG A 2 -5.91 7.33 -16.09
N ARG A 3 -5.44 8.14 -15.16
CA ARG A 3 -4.59 7.70 -14.05
C ARG A 3 -5.39 7.53 -12.76
N ALA A 4 -5.12 6.45 -12.02
CA ALA A 4 -5.61 6.25 -10.67
C ALA A 4 -4.50 6.39 -9.62
N LEU A 5 -4.87 6.73 -8.39
CA LEU A 5 -4.00 6.65 -7.22
C LEU A 5 -4.37 5.42 -6.40
N ILE A 6 -3.36 4.61 -6.03
CA ILE A 6 -3.49 3.47 -5.13
C ILE A 6 -2.77 3.82 -3.82
N ILE A 7 -3.54 4.00 -2.75
CA ILE A 7 -3.06 4.28 -1.39
C ILE A 7 -2.89 2.95 -0.66
N VAL A 8 -1.63 2.53 -0.46
CA VAL A 8 -1.33 1.20 0.07
C VAL A 8 -1.22 1.24 1.59
N ASP A 9 -2.10 0.50 2.27
CA ASP A 9 -1.98 0.05 3.66
C ASP A 9 -1.60 1.15 4.69
N VAL A 10 -2.21 2.33 4.58
CA VAL A 10 -2.01 3.43 5.56
C VAL A 10 -2.89 3.19 6.80
N GLN A 11 -2.58 2.12 7.53
CA GLN A 11 -3.33 1.64 8.69
C GLN A 11 -2.61 1.93 10.00
N ASN A 12 -3.36 1.92 11.10
CA ASN A 12 -2.83 2.22 12.44
C ASN A 12 -1.68 1.31 12.84
N ASP A 13 -1.74 0.00 12.57
CA ASP A 13 -0.67 -0.93 12.96
C ASP A 13 0.66 -0.66 12.24
N PHE A 14 0.64 -0.01 11.08
CA PHE A 14 1.84 0.35 10.31
C PHE A 14 2.36 1.76 10.62
N CYS A 15 1.69 2.51 11.49
CA CYS A 15 2.10 3.85 11.91
C CYS A 15 2.63 3.85 13.35
N GLU A 16 3.22 4.96 13.80
CA GLU A 16 3.78 5.07 15.15
C GLU A 16 2.76 4.73 16.24
N GLY A 17 3.13 3.79 17.11
CA GLY A 17 2.26 3.25 18.18
C GLY A 17 1.50 1.97 17.79
N GLY A 18 1.51 1.60 16.51
CA GLY A 18 0.99 0.33 16.00
C GLY A 18 1.87 -0.88 16.31
N SER A 19 1.34 -2.08 16.08
CA SER A 19 2.07 -3.33 16.37
C SER A 19 3.21 -3.65 15.39
N LEU A 20 3.21 -3.04 14.20
CA LEU A 20 4.22 -3.19 13.15
C LEU A 20 4.58 -1.82 12.56
N ALA A 21 4.84 -0.86 13.44
CA ALA A 21 5.04 0.54 13.08
C ALA A 21 6.23 0.77 12.12
N VAL A 22 5.99 1.57 11.08
CA VAL A 22 7.01 2.11 10.19
C VAL A 22 7.23 3.59 10.52
N THR A 23 8.47 3.96 10.88
CA THR A 23 8.81 5.34 11.22
C THR A 23 8.49 6.27 10.04
N GLY A 24 7.76 7.35 10.31
CA GLY A 24 7.27 8.30 9.33
C GLY A 24 5.90 7.97 8.76
N GLY A 25 5.26 6.87 9.17
CA GLY A 25 3.95 6.42 8.69
C GLY A 25 2.84 7.44 8.90
N ALA A 26 2.72 8.01 10.11
CA ALA A 26 1.72 9.03 10.39
C ALA A 26 1.92 10.30 9.52
N ALA A 27 3.17 10.71 9.32
CA ALA A 27 3.48 11.85 8.47
C ALA A 27 3.22 11.57 6.97
N VAL A 28 3.37 10.33 6.52
CA VAL A 28 2.97 9.91 5.17
C VAL A 28 1.46 10.01 5.00
N ALA A 29 0.69 9.58 6.00
CA ALA A 29 -0.77 9.69 5.98
C ALA A 29 -1.22 11.15 5.77
N ASP A 30 -0.65 12.10 6.52
CA ASP A 30 -0.93 13.54 6.34
C ASP A 30 -0.63 14.01 4.90
N ARG A 31 0.57 13.69 4.39
CA ARG A 31 0.98 14.13 3.05
C ARG A 31 0.13 13.52 1.93
N ILE A 32 -0.37 12.30 2.12
CA ILE A 32 -1.27 11.67 1.16
C ILE A 32 -2.62 12.41 1.15
N SER A 33 -3.18 12.74 2.31
CA SER A 33 -4.42 13.54 2.42
C SER A 33 -4.29 14.89 1.70
N ASP A 34 -3.17 15.58 1.93
CA ASP A 34 -2.86 16.85 1.25
C ASP A 34 -2.72 16.66 -0.28
N HIS A 35 -2.05 15.59 -0.73
CA HIS A 35 -1.85 15.30 -2.15
C HIS A 35 -3.14 14.96 -2.87
N VAL A 36 -4.03 14.19 -2.24
CA VAL A 36 -5.35 13.86 -2.80
C VAL A 36 -6.19 15.12 -2.97
N THR A 37 -6.08 16.06 -2.03
CA THR A 37 -6.78 17.34 -2.07
C THR A 37 -6.28 18.19 -3.24
N GLY A 38 -7.09 18.28 -4.30
CA GLY A 38 -6.76 19.06 -5.50
C GLY A 38 -6.04 18.29 -6.61
N SER A 39 -5.87 16.97 -6.44
CA SER A 39 -5.43 16.09 -7.52
C SER A 39 -6.53 15.87 -8.57
N ASP A 40 -6.14 15.51 -9.79
CA ASP A 40 -7.01 15.25 -10.93
C ASP A 40 -7.09 13.75 -11.29
N TYR A 41 -6.81 12.87 -10.32
CA TYR A 41 -6.91 11.43 -10.52
C TYR A 41 -8.32 11.03 -10.96
N ALA A 42 -8.38 10.16 -11.96
CA ALA A 42 -9.65 9.61 -12.44
C ALA A 42 -10.29 8.66 -11.44
N ALA A 43 -9.48 8.04 -10.57
CA ALA A 43 -9.91 7.23 -9.45
C ALA A 43 -8.90 7.29 -8.31
N VAL A 44 -9.37 7.24 -7.07
CA VAL A 44 -8.53 7.06 -5.87
C VAL A 44 -9.05 5.83 -5.14
N VAL A 45 -8.18 4.88 -4.88
CA VAL A 45 -8.50 3.63 -4.17
C VAL A 45 -7.50 3.40 -3.06
N ALA A 46 -7.91 2.63 -2.04
CA ALA A 46 -7.03 2.23 -0.95
C ALA A 46 -6.96 0.72 -0.85
N THR A 47 -5.85 0.21 -0.32
CA THR A 47 -5.74 -1.18 0.12
C THR A 47 -5.61 -1.24 1.62
N ARG A 48 -5.96 -2.40 2.19
CA ARG A 48 -5.69 -2.70 3.59
C ARG A 48 -5.31 -4.16 3.76
N ASP A 49 -4.35 -4.42 4.64
CA ASP A 49 -4.23 -5.74 5.26
C ASP A 49 -5.42 -5.97 6.20
N TYR A 50 -6.00 -7.16 6.14
CA TYR A 50 -7.24 -7.46 6.83
C TYR A 50 -7.29 -8.92 7.28
N HIS A 51 -6.49 -9.24 8.31
CA HIS A 51 -6.22 -10.61 8.71
C HIS A 51 -7.29 -11.19 9.65
N ILE A 52 -7.90 -12.31 9.25
CA ILE A 52 -8.80 -13.11 10.11
C ILE A 52 -7.96 -14.20 10.80
N ASP A 53 -7.32 -15.05 10.01
CA ASP A 53 -6.40 -16.10 10.49
C ASP A 53 -5.36 -16.43 9.40
N PRO A 54 -4.26 -15.66 9.33
CA PRO A 54 -3.27 -15.82 8.26
C PRO A 54 -2.24 -16.93 8.58
N GLY A 55 -2.48 -17.75 9.60
CA GLY A 55 -1.65 -18.89 9.98
C GLY A 55 -0.18 -18.51 10.25
N PRO A 56 0.81 -19.09 9.55
CA PRO A 56 2.23 -18.90 9.82
C PRO A 56 2.73 -17.47 9.58
N HIS A 57 1.93 -16.62 8.94
CA HIS A 57 2.21 -15.19 8.79
C HIS A 57 2.38 -14.50 10.16
N PHE A 58 1.64 -14.95 11.18
CA PHE A 58 1.77 -14.42 12.53
C PHE A 58 2.65 -15.29 13.42
N SER A 59 3.62 -14.64 14.07
CA SER A 59 4.54 -15.26 15.02
C SER A 59 4.74 -14.38 16.26
N THR A 60 4.93 -15.00 17.42
CA THR A 60 5.40 -14.30 18.64
C THR A 60 6.92 -14.10 18.65
N ALA A 61 7.64 -14.74 17.72
CA ALA A 61 9.06 -14.57 17.47
C ALA A 61 9.26 -14.39 15.95
N PRO A 62 8.82 -13.25 15.38
CA PRO A 62 8.87 -13.01 13.94
C PRO A 62 10.30 -12.84 13.45
N ASP A 63 10.54 -13.29 12.22
CA ASP A 63 11.80 -13.08 11.50
C ASP A 63 11.81 -11.77 10.69
N TYR A 64 10.66 -11.10 10.56
CA TYR A 64 10.47 -9.87 9.77
C TYR A 64 10.83 -10.05 8.29
N VAL A 65 10.74 -11.28 7.79
CA VAL A 65 10.91 -11.64 6.38
C VAL A 65 9.64 -12.32 5.89
N ASP A 66 9.31 -13.47 6.46
CA ASP A 66 8.15 -14.29 6.10
C ASP A 66 7.13 -14.39 7.24
N SER A 67 7.50 -13.95 8.44
CA SER A 67 6.66 -13.94 9.64
C SER A 67 6.73 -12.61 10.39
N TRP A 68 5.60 -12.23 10.97
CA TRP A 68 5.35 -10.90 11.52
C TRP A 68 4.67 -10.97 12.89
N PRO A 69 4.81 -9.94 13.75
CA PRO A 69 3.93 -9.84 14.91
C PRO A 69 2.48 -9.71 14.45
N PRO A 70 1.49 -10.13 15.24
CA PRO A 70 0.09 -9.90 14.88
C PRO A 70 -0.22 -8.42 14.60
N HIS A 71 -0.77 -8.14 13.42
CA HIS A 71 -1.13 -6.81 12.94
C HIS A 71 -2.42 -6.87 12.12
N CYS A 72 -3.07 -5.72 11.90
CA CYS A 72 -4.18 -5.53 10.97
C CYS A 72 -5.30 -6.58 11.11
N ARG A 73 -5.56 -7.02 12.35
CA ARG A 73 -6.58 -8.02 12.64
C ARG A 73 -7.98 -7.44 12.45
N VAL A 74 -8.85 -8.20 11.80
CA VAL A 74 -10.24 -7.78 11.58
C VAL A 74 -10.92 -7.40 12.90
N GLY A 75 -11.52 -6.21 12.92
CA GLY A 75 -12.25 -5.69 14.08
C GLY A 75 -11.38 -5.07 15.17
N THR A 76 -10.06 -4.93 14.97
CA THR A 76 -9.19 -4.16 15.88
C THR A 76 -8.93 -2.76 15.34
N PRO A 77 -8.63 -1.79 16.22
CA PRO A 77 -8.22 -0.46 15.79
C PRO A 77 -6.97 -0.47 14.89
N GLY A 78 -6.09 -1.46 15.07
CA GLY A 78 -4.88 -1.62 14.26
C GLY A 78 -5.16 -1.80 12.76
N ALA A 79 -6.31 -2.39 12.41
CA ALA A 79 -6.74 -2.59 11.03
C ALA A 79 -7.44 -1.37 10.41
N ASP A 80 -7.82 -0.37 11.21
CA ASP A 80 -8.43 0.85 10.69
C ASP A 80 -7.39 1.73 9.99
N PHE A 81 -7.83 2.56 9.04
CA PHE A 81 -6.97 3.57 8.44
C PHE A 81 -6.49 4.57 9.51
N HIS A 82 -5.25 5.03 9.34
CA HIS A 82 -4.68 6.01 10.26
C HIS A 82 -5.52 7.31 10.23
N PRO A 83 -5.82 7.95 11.38
CA PRO A 83 -6.73 9.10 11.45
C PRO A 83 -6.25 10.34 10.67
N ASN A 84 -4.95 10.40 10.34
CA ASN A 84 -4.39 11.47 9.51
C ASN A 84 -4.67 11.28 8.01
N LEU A 85 -5.11 10.09 7.58
CA LEU A 85 -5.54 9.84 6.22
C LEU A 85 -7.01 10.25 6.04
N ASP A 86 -7.27 11.24 5.17
CA ASP A 86 -8.61 11.58 4.74
C ASP A 86 -9.08 10.58 3.68
N THR A 87 -10.01 9.71 4.06
CA THR A 87 -10.57 8.69 3.18
C THR A 87 -11.83 9.15 2.43
N ALA A 88 -12.28 10.40 2.58
CA ALA A 88 -13.51 10.87 1.95
C ALA A 88 -13.48 10.80 0.42
N GLY A 89 -12.29 10.93 -0.19
CA GLY A 89 -12.08 10.82 -1.64
C GLY A 89 -11.82 9.39 -2.14
N VAL A 90 -11.69 8.41 -1.25
CA VAL A 90 -11.43 7.01 -1.62
C VAL A 90 -12.71 6.38 -2.15
N GLN A 91 -12.66 5.88 -3.39
CA GLN A 91 -13.82 5.34 -4.10
C GLN A 91 -14.05 3.86 -3.82
N GLU A 92 -13.00 3.12 -3.48
CA GLU A 92 -13.07 1.69 -3.16
C GLU A 92 -11.89 1.28 -2.26
N ILE A 93 -12.12 0.27 -1.42
CA ILE A 93 -11.13 -0.32 -0.53
C ILE A 93 -10.96 -1.80 -0.86
N PHE A 94 -9.73 -2.21 -1.17
CA PHE A 94 -9.38 -3.59 -1.47
C PHE A 94 -8.73 -4.24 -0.25
N SER A 95 -9.40 -5.25 0.31
CA SER A 95 -8.90 -5.99 1.48
C SER A 95 -8.09 -7.20 1.00
N LYS A 96 -6.93 -7.43 1.60
CA LYS A 96 -6.06 -8.58 1.30
C LYS A 96 -5.64 -9.31 2.58
N GLY A 97 -5.26 -10.58 2.42
CA GLY A 97 -4.62 -11.37 3.48
C GLY A 97 -5.56 -11.98 4.52
N GLU A 98 -6.86 -12.14 4.26
CA GLU A 98 -7.81 -12.66 5.27
C GLU A 98 -7.39 -14.00 5.88
N TYR A 99 -6.87 -14.92 5.06
CA TYR A 99 -6.51 -16.28 5.46
C TYR A 99 -5.10 -16.71 5.02
N SER A 100 -4.27 -15.76 4.57
CA SER A 100 -2.87 -16.00 4.16
C SER A 100 -2.06 -14.71 4.24
N ALA A 101 -0.74 -14.81 4.09
CA ALA A 101 0.06 -13.64 3.76
C ALA A 101 -0.41 -13.04 2.42
N ALA A 102 -0.40 -11.72 2.32
CA ALA A 102 -0.65 -10.99 1.07
C ALA A 102 0.15 -9.68 1.11
N TYR A 103 0.84 -9.36 0.02
CA TYR A 103 1.71 -8.18 -0.03
C TYR A 103 1.24 -7.18 -1.08
N SER A 104 0.80 -7.66 -2.23
CA SER A 104 0.34 -6.81 -3.32
C SER A 104 -1.12 -6.43 -3.16
N GLY A 105 -1.44 -5.15 -3.41
CA GLY A 105 -2.81 -4.68 -3.53
C GLY A 105 -3.63 -5.41 -4.60
N PHE A 106 -2.95 -6.02 -5.59
CA PHE A 106 -3.58 -6.82 -6.63
C PHE A 106 -4.06 -8.20 -6.15
N GLU A 107 -3.66 -8.63 -4.95
CA GLU A 107 -4.21 -9.79 -4.25
C GLU A 107 -5.50 -9.43 -3.49
N GLY A 108 -5.81 -8.13 -3.39
CA GLY A 108 -6.98 -7.63 -2.67
C GLY A 108 -8.25 -7.63 -3.51
N ALA A 109 -9.38 -7.72 -2.80
CA ALA A 109 -10.72 -7.63 -3.39
C ALA A 109 -11.56 -6.57 -2.68
N ALA A 110 -12.45 -5.92 -3.44
CA ALA A 110 -13.51 -5.08 -2.92
C ALA A 110 -14.52 -5.93 -2.11
N ALA A 111 -15.43 -5.26 -1.40
CA ALA A 111 -16.42 -5.95 -0.56
C ALA A 111 -17.36 -6.90 -1.34
N ASP A 112 -17.55 -6.67 -2.64
CA ASP A 112 -18.33 -7.53 -3.53
C ASP A 112 -17.50 -8.64 -4.21
N GLY A 113 -16.20 -8.73 -3.90
CA GLY A 113 -15.26 -9.70 -4.47
C GLY A 113 -14.54 -9.22 -5.73
N THR A 114 -14.83 -8.02 -6.24
CA THR A 114 -14.16 -7.48 -7.43
C THR A 114 -12.67 -7.28 -7.18
N ALA A 115 -11.82 -7.84 -8.04
CA ALA A 115 -10.36 -7.67 -7.94
C ALA A 115 -9.91 -6.26 -8.36
N LEU A 116 -8.83 -5.76 -7.76
CA LEU A 116 -8.30 -4.42 -8.06
C LEU A 116 -8.04 -4.20 -9.57
N ALA A 117 -7.41 -5.16 -10.24
CA ALA A 117 -7.12 -5.03 -11.68
C ALA A 117 -8.38 -4.91 -12.54
N GLU A 118 -9.43 -5.67 -12.21
CA GLU A 118 -10.71 -5.63 -12.91
C GLU A 118 -11.39 -4.27 -12.69
N TRP A 119 -11.48 -3.85 -11.43
CA TRP A 119 -12.10 -2.58 -11.05
C TRP A 119 -11.45 -1.37 -11.75
N LEU A 120 -10.12 -1.38 -11.87
CA LEU A 120 -9.36 -0.33 -12.58
C LEU A 120 -9.64 -0.35 -14.08
N ARG A 121 -9.63 -1.53 -14.72
CA ARG A 121 -9.87 -1.66 -16.17
C ARG A 121 -11.28 -1.28 -16.57
N ASP A 122 -12.28 -1.65 -15.78
CA ASP A 122 -13.68 -1.28 -16.03
C ASP A 122 -13.91 0.24 -16.02
N ARG A 123 -13.01 0.98 -15.35
CA ARG A 123 -13.00 2.45 -15.32
C ARG A 123 -12.08 3.08 -16.37
N GLY A 124 -11.54 2.27 -17.28
CA GLY A 124 -10.64 2.70 -18.34
C GLY A 124 -9.31 3.25 -17.82
N ILE A 125 -8.88 2.86 -16.62
CA ILE A 125 -7.58 3.24 -16.08
C ILE A 125 -6.48 2.53 -16.88
N ASP A 126 -5.50 3.30 -17.34
CA ASP A 126 -4.32 2.80 -18.08
C ASP A 126 -3.00 3.06 -17.33
N ALA A 127 -3.04 3.87 -16.28
CA ALA A 127 -1.88 4.24 -15.48
C ALA A 127 -2.21 4.33 -13.99
N VAL A 128 -1.24 4.03 -13.13
CA VAL A 128 -1.40 4.11 -11.67
C VAL A 128 -0.22 4.83 -11.01
N ASP A 129 -0.53 5.67 -10.03
CA ASP A 129 0.42 6.13 -9.03
C ASP A 129 0.22 5.31 -7.75
N VAL A 130 1.32 4.86 -7.14
CA VAL A 130 1.33 4.05 -5.91
C VAL A 130 2.01 4.82 -4.80
N VAL A 131 1.35 4.89 -3.65
CA VAL A 131 1.79 5.59 -2.43
C VAL A 131 1.48 4.73 -1.20
N GLY A 132 1.93 5.14 -0.01
CA GLY A 132 1.59 4.46 1.25
C GLY A 132 2.74 3.64 1.84
N ILE A 133 2.41 2.54 2.51
CA ILE A 133 3.32 1.83 3.41
C ILE A 133 3.30 0.31 3.11
N ALA A 134 4.41 -0.43 3.17
CA ALA A 134 5.78 0.05 3.23
C ALA A 134 6.43 0.07 1.84
N THR A 135 7.31 1.05 1.57
CA THR A 135 8.06 1.24 0.31
C THR A 135 8.68 -0.07 -0.19
N ASP A 136 9.28 -0.84 0.71
CA ASP A 136 10.05 -2.07 0.49
C ASP A 136 9.23 -3.36 0.56
N HIS A 137 7.95 -3.28 0.91
CA HIS A 137 7.03 -4.42 1.00
C HIS A 137 5.81 -4.20 0.10
N CYS A 138 4.67 -3.82 0.67
CA CYS A 138 3.39 -3.77 -0.05
C CYS A 138 3.39 -2.76 -1.20
N VAL A 139 4.02 -1.59 -1.04
CA VAL A 139 4.15 -0.60 -2.13
C VAL A 139 4.94 -1.19 -3.29
N ARG A 140 6.09 -1.82 -3.00
CA ARG A 140 6.91 -2.49 -4.01
C ARG A 140 6.12 -3.58 -4.73
N ALA A 141 5.50 -4.50 -3.98
CA ALA A 141 4.75 -5.62 -4.55
C ALA A 141 3.60 -5.13 -5.44
N THR A 142 2.82 -4.16 -4.95
CA THR A 142 1.71 -3.55 -5.70
C THR A 142 2.19 -2.88 -6.98
N ALA A 143 3.30 -2.15 -6.95
CA ALA A 143 3.83 -1.47 -8.13
C ALA A 143 4.38 -2.46 -9.18
N LEU A 144 5.04 -3.53 -8.75
CA LEU A 144 5.52 -4.60 -9.63
C LEU A 144 4.36 -5.35 -10.31
N ASP A 145 3.31 -5.65 -9.55
CA ASP A 145 2.12 -6.30 -10.10
C ASP A 145 1.33 -5.37 -11.02
N ALA A 146 1.25 -4.08 -10.72
CA ALA A 146 0.67 -3.10 -11.63
C ALA A 146 1.39 -3.10 -12.99
N ARG A 147 2.72 -3.13 -13.00
CA ARG A 147 3.49 -3.24 -14.26
C ARG A 147 3.23 -4.55 -14.97
N THR A 148 3.24 -5.66 -14.24
CA THR A 148 2.96 -7.00 -14.78
C THR A 148 1.54 -7.08 -15.38
N ALA A 149 0.58 -6.40 -14.76
CA ALA A 149 -0.80 -6.29 -15.24
C ALA A 149 -0.99 -5.31 -16.41
N GLY A 150 0.09 -4.63 -16.85
CA GLY A 150 0.12 -3.77 -18.03
C GLY A 150 -0.23 -2.30 -17.79
N PHE A 151 -0.25 -1.83 -16.54
CA PHE A 151 -0.47 -0.41 -16.24
C PHE A 151 0.84 0.39 -16.34
N ASP A 152 0.74 1.64 -16.75
CA ASP A 152 1.83 2.60 -16.59
C ASP A 152 1.96 3.02 -15.12
N THR A 153 2.96 2.44 -14.44
CA THR A 153 3.12 2.54 -12.99
C THR A 153 4.18 3.54 -12.60
N ARG A 154 3.84 4.37 -11.62
CA ARG A 154 4.76 5.26 -10.93
C ARG A 154 4.62 5.13 -9.41
N VAL A 155 5.73 5.18 -8.69
CA VAL A 155 5.74 5.29 -7.21
C VAL A 155 6.15 6.70 -6.83
N LEU A 156 5.35 7.37 -5.99
CA LEU A 156 5.66 8.72 -5.49
C LEU A 156 6.40 8.60 -4.17
N LEU A 157 7.74 8.61 -4.22
CA LEU A 157 8.61 8.27 -3.09
C LEU A 157 8.40 9.16 -1.87
N ASN A 158 8.12 10.45 -2.08
CA ASN A 158 7.84 11.41 -1.01
C ASN A 158 6.52 11.11 -0.26
N LEU A 159 5.69 10.22 -0.79
CA LEU A 159 4.42 9.75 -0.22
C LEU A 159 4.51 8.28 0.22
N THR A 160 5.72 7.79 0.52
CA THR A 160 5.93 6.44 1.04
C THR A 160 6.78 6.44 2.32
N ALA A 161 6.65 5.38 3.13
CA ALA A 161 7.53 5.10 4.27
C ALA A 161 8.09 3.68 4.12
N GLY A 162 9.40 3.50 4.32
CA GLY A 162 10.05 2.19 4.21
C GLY A 162 10.46 1.63 5.58
N VAL A 163 10.52 0.31 5.69
CA VAL A 163 10.85 -0.39 6.95
C VAL A 163 12.31 -0.22 7.32
N ALA A 164 13.23 -0.53 6.40
CA ALA A 164 14.66 -0.46 6.66
C ALA A 164 15.46 0.07 5.47
N PRO A 165 16.57 0.80 5.71
CA PRO A 165 17.38 1.38 4.65
C PRO A 165 17.81 0.41 3.54
N GLU A 166 18.28 -0.78 3.91
CA GLU A 166 18.84 -1.77 2.97
C GLU A 166 17.75 -2.45 2.13
N THR A 167 16.60 -2.72 2.72
CA THR A 167 15.44 -3.33 2.02
C THR A 167 14.79 -2.32 1.09
N VAL A 168 14.74 -1.04 1.49
CA VAL A 168 14.35 0.06 0.62
C VAL A 168 15.26 0.17 -0.60
N ASP A 169 16.58 0.18 -0.41
CA ASP A 169 17.51 0.29 -1.56
C ASP A 169 17.33 -0.86 -2.56
N LYS A 170 17.15 -2.09 -2.06
CA LYS A 170 16.83 -3.26 -2.90
C LYS A 170 15.50 -3.09 -3.63
N ALA A 171 14.46 -2.62 -2.95
CA ALA A 171 13.15 -2.39 -3.54
C ALA A 171 13.20 -1.34 -4.66
N LEU A 172 13.93 -0.23 -4.46
CA LEU A 172 14.08 0.81 -5.48
C LEU A 172 14.81 0.29 -6.73
N VAL A 173 15.79 -0.60 -6.57
CA VAL A 173 16.44 -1.26 -7.72
C VAL A 173 15.44 -2.14 -8.48
N GLN A 174 14.72 -3.01 -7.77
CA GLN A 174 13.72 -3.90 -8.37
C GLN A 174 12.63 -3.14 -9.13
N LEU A 175 12.15 -2.02 -8.57
CA LEU A 175 11.15 -1.17 -9.23
C LEU A 175 11.70 -0.56 -10.53
N ARG A 176 12.92 -0.02 -10.52
CA ARG A 176 13.56 0.54 -11.73
C ARG A 176 13.78 -0.52 -12.80
N GLU A 177 14.25 -1.71 -12.41
CA GLU A 177 14.48 -2.83 -13.34
C GLU A 177 13.19 -3.33 -13.99
N ALA A 178 12.07 -3.28 -13.27
CA ALA A 178 10.73 -3.59 -13.79
C ALA A 178 10.11 -2.45 -14.64
N GLY A 179 10.83 -1.33 -14.80
CA GLY A 179 10.35 -0.17 -15.55
C GLY A 179 9.24 0.61 -14.83
N VAL A 180 9.19 0.57 -13.50
CA VAL A 180 8.36 1.48 -12.69
C VAL A 180 9.05 2.84 -12.63
N GLU A 181 8.31 3.91 -12.90
CA GLU A 181 8.81 5.27 -12.70
C GLU A 181 8.90 5.58 -11.19
N LEU A 182 10.03 6.11 -10.73
CA LEU A 182 10.18 6.61 -9.37
C LEU A 182 10.22 8.13 -9.40
N ALA A 183 9.27 8.78 -8.73
CA ALA A 183 9.17 10.24 -8.68
C ALA A 183 9.33 10.77 -7.25
N GLY A 184 10.01 11.90 -7.11
CA GLY A 184 10.34 12.50 -5.82
C GLY A 184 11.48 11.79 -5.09
N GLU A 185 11.67 12.15 -3.81
CA GLU A 185 12.70 11.60 -2.93
C GLU A 185 12.06 11.02 -1.67
N LEU A 186 12.70 10.02 -1.07
CA LEU A 186 12.23 9.44 0.18
C LEU A 186 12.36 10.46 1.31
N PRO A 187 11.38 10.57 2.22
CA PRO A 187 11.47 11.46 3.37
C PRO A 187 12.72 11.16 4.21
N GLY A 188 13.53 12.18 4.48
CA GLY A 188 14.70 12.07 5.35
C GLY A 188 15.95 11.46 4.71
N ARG A 189 16.02 11.42 3.37
CA ARG A 189 17.22 11.07 2.60
C ARG A 189 17.60 12.16 1.62
#